data_AF-C4FHS2-F1
#
_entry.id   AF-C4FHS2-F1
#
_cell.length_a   1.000
_cell.length_b   1.000
_cell.length_c   1.000
_cell.angle_alpha   90.00
_cell.angle_beta   90.00
_cell.angle_gamma   90.00
#
_symmetry.space_group_name_H-M   'P 1'
#
loop_
_entity.id
_entity.type
_entity.pdbx_description
1 polymer ?
#
loop_
_entity_poly.entity_id
_entity_poly.type
_entity_poly.pdbx_seq_one_letter_code
_entity_poly.pdbx_strand_id
1 'polypeptide(L)'
;MNLSKEQKKEIVEEHIGLVKKVASKIFYRLPDCEIEFDDLVQTGIVGLLKALENYNEDKGKFSTYAYIRIRGEILDFLRQQDIMPKTEKDKITIEYAD
;
A
#
# COMPACT_ATOMS: atom_id res chain seq x y z
N MET A 1 -16.41 -6.11 -9.27
CA MET A 1 -17.28 -6.76 -8.26
C MET A 1 -18.10 -5.70 -7.54
N ASN A 2 -19.42 -5.86 -7.39
CA ASN A 2 -20.21 -5.03 -6.46
C ASN A 2 -20.18 -5.70 -5.08
N LEU A 3 -19.16 -5.39 -4.28
CA LEU A 3 -19.03 -5.90 -2.91
C LEU A 3 -19.90 -5.09 -1.94
N SER A 4 -20.62 -5.77 -1.05
CA SER A 4 -21.32 -5.10 0.06
C SER A 4 -20.33 -4.47 1.03
N LYS A 5 -20.79 -3.51 1.85
CA LYS A 5 -19.94 -2.89 2.89
C LYS A 5 -19.39 -3.92 3.88
N GLU A 6 -20.19 -4.93 4.25
CA GLU A 6 -19.78 -6.04 5.12
C GLU A 6 -18.63 -6.85 4.49
N GLN A 7 -18.78 -7.23 3.22
CA GLN A 7 -17.77 -8.04 2.51
C GLN A 7 -16.47 -7.28 2.32
N LYS A 8 -16.53 -5.96 2.04
CA LYS A 8 -15.33 -5.11 1.99
C LYS A 8 -14.62 -5.10 3.34
N LYS A 9 -15.37 -5.06 4.45
CA LYS A 9 -14.80 -5.04 5.80
C LYS A 9 -14.09 -6.36 6.15
N GLU A 10 -14.72 -7.50 5.88
CA GLU A 10 -14.10 -8.82 6.09
C GLU A 10 -12.80 -8.97 5.30
N ILE A 11 -12.80 -8.60 4.01
CA ILE A 11 -11.59 -8.70 3.18
C ILE A 11 -10.49 -7.75 3.70
N VAL A 12 -10.85 -6.55 4.17
CA VAL A 12 -9.90 -5.62 4.80
C VAL A 12 -9.31 -6.22 6.08
N GLU A 13 -10.13 -6.85 6.93
CA GLU A 13 -9.68 -7.50 8.16
C GLU A 13 -8.70 -8.65 7.87
N GLU A 14 -8.97 -9.46 6.84
CA GLU A 14 -8.06 -10.54 6.40
C GLU A 14 -6.72 -10.00 5.88
N HIS A 15 -6.73 -8.84 5.24
CA HIS A 15 -5.56 -8.26 4.57
C HIS A 15 -4.84 -7.21 5.41
N ILE A 16 -5.29 -6.93 6.64
CA ILE A 16 -4.64 -5.97 7.54
C ILE A 16 -3.19 -6.36 7.86
N GLY A 17 -2.92 -7.67 7.94
CA GLY A 17 -1.57 -8.19 8.13
C GLY A 17 -0.63 -7.83 6.98
N LEU A 18 -1.15 -7.83 5.74
CA LEU A 18 -0.39 -7.39 4.56
C LEU A 18 -0.09 -5.90 4.63
N VAL A 19 -1.07 -5.07 4.98
CA VAL A 19 -0.89 -3.62 5.15
C VAL A 19 0.20 -3.33 6.17
N LYS A 20 0.10 -3.91 7.38
CA LYS A 20 1.10 -3.74 8.44
C LYS A 20 2.49 -4.18 8.00
N LYS A 21 2.60 -5.29 7.27
CA LYS A 21 3.88 -5.78 6.73
C LYS A 21 4.51 -4.81 5.73
N VAL A 22 3.71 -4.23 4.83
CA VAL A 22 4.20 -3.23 3.86
C VAL A 22 4.62 -1.95 4.58
N ALA A 23 3.75 -1.42 5.46
CA ALA A 23 4.03 -0.23 6.25
C ALA A 23 5.31 -0.39 7.07
N SER A 24 5.49 -1.55 7.73
CA SER A 24 6.66 -1.81 8.59
C SER A 24 7.97 -1.81 7.80
N LYS A 25 7.96 -2.41 6.60
CA LYS A 25 9.13 -2.43 5.71
C LYS A 25 9.53 -1.03 5.23
N ILE A 26 8.56 -0.14 5.04
CA ILE A 26 8.79 1.25 4.63
C ILE A 26 9.26 2.07 5.84
N PHE A 27 8.54 1.98 6.97
CA PHE A 27 8.84 2.69 8.21
C PHE A 27 10.29 2.49 8.66
N TYR A 28 10.78 1.25 8.66
CA TYR A 28 12.15 0.93 9.05
C TYR A 28 13.24 1.55 8.14
N ARG A 29 12.86 2.04 6.96
CA ARG A 29 13.77 2.70 6.00
C ARG A 29 13.65 4.22 6.03
N LEU A 30 12.70 4.77 6.79
CA LEU A 30 12.55 6.21 6.91
C LEU A 30 13.69 6.78 7.76
N PRO A 31 14.18 7.99 7.43
CA PRO A 31 15.01 8.75 8.36
C PRO A 31 14.18 9.16 9.58
N ASP A 32 14.84 9.66 10.63
CA ASP A 32 14.15 10.27 11.78
C ASP A 32 13.24 11.40 11.28
N CYS A 33 11.93 11.21 11.38
CA CYS A 33 10.90 12.13 10.94
C CYS A 33 9.67 12.03 11.84
N GLU A 34 8.76 12.99 11.73
CA GLU A 34 7.55 13.06 12.56
C GLU A 34 6.45 12.07 12.14
N ILE A 35 6.67 11.26 11.11
CA ILE A 35 5.67 10.29 10.65
C ILE A 35 5.59 9.11 11.61
N GLU A 36 4.38 8.77 12.00
CA GLU A 36 4.10 7.61 12.84
C GLU A 36 3.82 6.36 12.01
N PHE A 37 4.05 5.20 12.61
CA PHE A 37 3.75 3.93 11.96
C PHE A 37 2.26 3.80 11.61
N ASP A 38 1.39 4.31 12.49
CA ASP A 38 -0.06 4.24 12.30
C ASP A 38 -0.54 5.08 11.11
N ASP A 39 0.13 6.17 10.77
CA ASP A 39 -0.16 6.96 9.56
C ASP A 39 0.07 6.15 8.29
N LEU A 40 1.17 5.38 8.25
CA LEU A 40 1.47 4.49 7.14
C LEU A 40 0.47 3.33 7.04
N VAL A 41 0.02 2.81 8.18
CA VAL A 41 -1.01 1.77 8.21
C VAL A 41 -2.33 2.31 7.68
N GLN A 42 -2.78 3.46 8.15
CA GLN A 42 -4.02 4.09 7.69
C GLN A 42 -3.96 4.40 6.19
N THR A 43 -2.86 4.97 5.72
CA THR A 43 -2.62 5.23 4.29
C THR A 43 -2.63 3.92 3.49
N GLY A 44 -1.99 2.87 4.01
CA GLY A 44 -1.99 1.56 3.37
C GLY A 44 -3.39 0.93 3.27
N ILE A 45 -4.26 1.14 4.26
CA ILE A 45 -5.66 0.70 4.21
C ILE A 45 -6.40 1.41 3.07
N VAL A 46 -6.17 2.71 2.87
CA VAL A 46 -6.74 3.45 1.72
C VAL A 46 -6.30 2.82 0.40
N GLY A 47 -5.02 2.45 0.27
CA GLY A 47 -4.50 1.74 -0.90
C GLY A 47 -5.15 0.36 -1.11
N LEU A 48 -5.40 -0.38 -0.04
CA LEU A 48 -6.10 -1.68 -0.08
C LEU A 48 -7.56 -1.52 -0.53
N LEU A 49 -8.28 -0.51 -0.03
CA LEU A 49 -9.65 -0.23 -0.47
C LEU A 49 -9.72 0.08 -1.97
N LYS A 50 -8.79 0.91 -2.47
CA LYS A 50 -8.66 1.17 -3.91
C LYS A 50 -8.34 -0.10 -4.70
N ALA A 51 -7.54 -1.01 -4.12
CA ALA A 51 -7.25 -2.30 -4.74
C ALA A 51 -8.51 -3.16 -4.86
N LEU A 52 -9.34 -3.24 -3.81
CA LEU A 52 -10.60 -3.99 -3.83
C LEU A 52 -11.57 -3.49 -4.90
N GLU A 53 -11.63 -2.17 -5.10
CA GLU A 53 -12.55 -1.57 -6.06
C GLU A 53 -12.12 -1.77 -7.52
N ASN A 54 -10.81 -1.82 -7.76
CA ASN A 54 -10.24 -1.85 -9.12
C ASN A 54 -9.62 -3.20 -9.49
N TYR A 55 -9.74 -4.21 -8.63
CA TYR A 55 -9.19 -5.53 -8.90
C TYR A 55 -9.94 -6.22 -10.04
N ASN A 56 -9.17 -6.84 -10.91
CA ASN A 56 -9.66 -7.72 -11.96
C ASN A 56 -9.00 -9.09 -11.80
N GLU A 57 -9.82 -10.12 -11.62
CA GLU A 57 -9.39 -11.51 -11.40
C GLU A 57 -8.67 -12.13 -12.61
N ASP A 58 -8.95 -11.65 -13.82
CA ASP A 58 -8.28 -12.10 -15.05
C ASP A 58 -6.81 -11.64 -15.13
N LYS A 59 -6.40 -10.67 -14.31
CA LYS A 59 -5.06 -10.07 -14.34
C LYS A 59 -4.08 -10.68 -13.35
N GLY A 60 -4.52 -11.61 -12.50
CA GLY A 60 -3.65 -12.29 -11.52
C GLY A 60 -4.20 -12.25 -10.10
N LYS A 61 -3.38 -12.64 -9.12
CA LYS A 61 -3.82 -12.79 -7.71
C LYS A 61 -4.06 -11.45 -7.03
N PHE A 62 -5.18 -11.33 -6.31
CA PHE A 62 -5.54 -10.14 -5.53
C PHE A 62 -4.42 -9.68 -4.59
N SER A 63 -3.78 -10.59 -3.85
CA SER A 63 -2.72 -10.25 -2.91
C SER A 63 -1.53 -9.54 -3.56
N THR A 64 -1.21 -9.88 -4.81
CA THR A 64 -0.14 -9.22 -5.59
C THR A 64 -0.56 -7.82 -5.98
N TYR A 65 -1.79 -7.67 -6.49
CA TYR A 65 -2.32 -6.36 -6.85
C TYR A 65 -2.45 -5.43 -5.62
N ALA A 66 -3.00 -5.95 -4.52
CA ALA A 66 -3.13 -5.24 -3.25
C ALA A 66 -1.77 -4.77 -2.72
N TYR A 67 -0.74 -5.62 -2.76
CA TYR A 67 0.62 -5.23 -2.35
C TYR A 67 1.12 -4.00 -3.11
N ILE A 68 0.98 -3.99 -4.43
CA ILE A 68 1.41 -2.87 -5.30
C ILE A 68 0.64 -1.60 -4.94
N ARG A 69 -0.69 -1.70 -4.78
CA ARG A 69 -1.55 -0.56 -4.48
C ARG A 69 -1.31 0.02 -3.08
N ILE A 70 -1.16 -0.83 -2.07
CA ILE A 70 -0.83 -0.42 -0.68
C ILE A 70 0.52 0.32 -0.67
N ARG A 71 1.54 -0.27 -1.28
CA ARG A 71 2.87 0.31 -1.35
C ARG A 71 2.86 1.65 -2.07
N GLY A 72 2.18 1.73 -3.22
CA GLY A 72 2.04 2.96 -3.99
C GLY A 72 1.42 4.10 -3.18
N GLU A 73 0.30 3.81 -2.50
CA GLU A 73 -0.40 4.82 -1.68
C GLU A 73 0.47 5.36 -0.53
N ILE A 74 1.19 4.48 0.17
CA ILE A 74 2.09 4.88 1.25
C ILE A 74 3.23 5.76 0.72
N LEU A 75 3.80 5.41 -0.43
CA LEU A 75 4.88 6.18 -1.04
C LEU A 75 4.40 7.54 -1.57
N ASP A 76 3.18 7.61 -2.08
CA ASP A 76 2.56 8.87 -2.50
C ASP A 76 2.32 9.80 -1.29
N PHE A 77 1.83 9.27 -0.18
CA PHE A 77 1.72 10.02 1.08
C PHE A 77 3.08 10.56 1.54
N LEU A 78 4.11 9.71 1.58
CA LEU A 78 5.46 10.11 1.96
C LEU A 78 6.05 11.20 1.05
N ARG A 79 5.79 11.13 -0.26
CA ARG A 79 6.17 12.20 -1.20
C ARG A 79 5.46 13.52 -0.90
N GLN A 80 4.18 13.47 -0.52
CA GLN A 80 3.42 14.67 -0.14
C GLN A 80 3.93 15.31 1.15
N GLN A 81 4.51 14.51 2.05
CA GLN A 81 5.15 15.00 3.27
C GLN A 81 6.63 15.42 3.08
N ASP A 82 7.15 15.40 1.84
CA ASP A 82 8.56 15.63 1.50
C ASP A 82 9.55 14.65 2.17
N ILE A 83 9.04 13.48 2.60
CA ILE A 83 9.80 12.42 3.26
C ILE A 83 10.02 11.32 2.25
N MET A 84 10.76 11.59 1.17
CA MET A 84 11.14 10.52 0.24
C MET A 84 12.59 10.07 0.49
N PRO A 85 12.83 8.83 0.94
CA PRO A 85 14.19 8.32 1.03
C PRO A 85 14.80 8.31 -0.38
N LYS A 86 15.99 8.91 -0.51
CA LYS A 86 16.72 9.09 -1.79
C LYS A 86 16.89 7.80 -2.61
N THR A 87 16.68 6.63 -2.01
CA THR A 87 17.00 5.30 -2.58
C THR A 87 15.83 4.58 -3.28
N GLU A 88 14.57 5.06 -3.20
CA GLU A 88 13.42 4.42 -3.87
C GLU A 88 12.93 5.14 -5.14
N LYS A 89 13.45 6.33 -5.45
CA LYS A 89 13.17 7.02 -6.72
C LYS A 89 13.64 6.22 -7.95
N ASP A 90 14.71 5.45 -7.81
CA ASP A 90 15.32 4.71 -8.93
C ASP A 90 14.80 3.29 -9.13
N LYS A 91 14.12 2.69 -8.13
CA LYS A 91 13.70 1.27 -8.22
C LYS A 91 12.28 1.08 -8.72
N ILE A 92 11.36 2.00 -8.41
CA ILE A 92 9.94 1.87 -8.79
C ILE A 92 9.76 2.07 -10.31
N THR A 93 10.61 2.86 -10.95
CA THR A 93 10.55 3.04 -12.41
C THR A 93 11.11 1.83 -13.17
N ILE A 94 11.99 1.04 -12.57
CA ILE A 94 12.68 -0.08 -13.23
C ILE A 94 11.96 -1.42 -13.01
N GLU A 95 11.38 -1.66 -11.84
CA GLU A 95 10.81 -2.99 -11.50
C GLU A 95 9.40 -3.27 -12.07
N TYR A 96 8.76 -2.29 -12.73
CA TYR A 96 7.47 -2.46 -13.43
C TYR A 96 7.57 -2.25 -14.96
N ALA A 97 8.79 -2.18 -15.50
CA ALA A 97 9.04 -1.96 -16.93
C ALA A 97 9.45 -3.24 -17.70
N ASP A 98 9.48 -4.39 -17.05
CA ASP A 98 9.76 -5.71 -17.66
C ASP A 98 8.58 -6.68 -17.52
#